data_AF-A0AAV7BH67-F1
#
_entry.id   AF-A0AAV7BH67-F1
#
_cell.length_a   1.000
_cell.length_b   1.000
_cell.length_c   1.000
_cell.angle_alpha   90.00
_cell.angle_beta   90.00
_cell.angle_gamma   90.00
#
_symmetry.space_group_name_H-M   'P 1'
#
loop_
_entity.id
_entity.type
_entity.pdbx_description
1 polymer ?
#
loop_
_entity_poly.entity_id
_entity_poly.type
_entity_poly.pdbx_seq_one_letter_code
_entity_poly.pdbx_strand_id
1 'polypeptide(L)'
;MKSSVKYSIDRNTDLERTFNIYSGNGSITLAKTLDREMTPWQNITLVATETKNPKLYRFVQVYVKILDINDHAPEFSERYETFVCENAKPGQLVQTVSAVDKDEPPRGHTFFFETVPEFYINPNFTVVDNKDNTASVLTKRNRYNRYKISTYTLPIIIFDNDYPVQSSTETLTIQVCACDSKGNVKSCSAEAFLLPAGLSTGALVAILLCIIILLTLVVLFSALKRHRKKEPLIFSKDDVRDNVVTYNDEGGGEEDTQAFDIGALRNPEAREENKLRRDIIPDTIFHIQKTIPLWENVDVQDFIQRRIKENDADTTAPPYDSLATYAYEGNDSVAESLSSLESLDVDENHDYHYLNEWGPQFKKLADMYGGDESD
;
A
#
# COMPACT_ATOMS: atom_id res chain seq x y z
N MET A 1 -71.65 -30.72 -5.75
CA MET A 1 -70.19 -30.91 -5.97
C MET A 1 -69.53 -29.55 -5.93
N LYS A 2 -68.55 -29.30 -5.06
CA LYS A 2 -67.75 -28.06 -5.14
C LYS A 2 -66.99 -28.08 -6.47
N SER A 3 -67.05 -26.97 -7.21
CA SER A 3 -66.22 -26.85 -8.42
C SER A 3 -64.76 -26.70 -8.02
N SER A 4 -63.86 -27.36 -8.76
CA SER A 4 -62.42 -27.32 -8.51
C SER A 4 -61.81 -26.15 -9.28
N VAL A 5 -61.06 -25.31 -8.58
CA VAL A 5 -60.42 -24.11 -9.13
C VAL A 5 -58.92 -24.36 -9.21
N LYS A 6 -58.30 -23.91 -10.30
CA LYS A 6 -56.84 -23.86 -10.46
C LYS A 6 -56.35 -22.44 -10.36
N TYR A 7 -55.21 -22.28 -9.69
CA TYR A 7 -54.56 -20.98 -9.50
C TYR A 7 -53.29 -20.86 -10.35
N SER A 8 -53.07 -19.68 -10.91
CA SER A 8 -51.84 -19.32 -11.63
C SER A 8 -51.51 -17.84 -11.42
N ILE A 9 -50.26 -17.44 -11.60
CA ILE A 9 -49.84 -16.03 -11.58
C ILE A 9 -49.89 -15.48 -13.01
N ASP A 10 -50.43 -14.28 -13.19
CA ASP A 10 -50.34 -13.53 -14.45
C ASP A 10 -48.90 -13.05 -14.67
N ARG A 11 -48.24 -13.63 -15.68
CA ARG A 11 -46.82 -13.37 -15.98
C ARG A 11 -46.55 -11.97 -16.50
N ASN A 12 -47.58 -11.19 -16.85
CA ASN A 12 -47.41 -9.77 -17.17
C ASN A 12 -47.18 -8.91 -15.91
N THR A 13 -47.55 -9.42 -14.73
CA THR A 13 -47.38 -8.74 -13.43
C THR A 13 -46.20 -9.26 -12.62
N ASP A 14 -45.60 -10.37 -13.04
CA ASP A 14 -44.42 -11.01 -12.44
C ASP A 14 -43.43 -11.39 -13.56
N LEU A 15 -42.89 -10.36 -14.21
CA LEU A 15 -42.01 -10.52 -15.39
C LEU A 15 -40.74 -11.31 -15.05
N GLU A 16 -40.21 -11.11 -13.85
CA GLU A 16 -39.00 -11.74 -13.37
C GLU A 16 -39.23 -13.17 -12.84
N ARG A 17 -40.48 -13.61 -12.77
CA ARG A 17 -40.87 -14.91 -12.20
C ARG A 17 -40.37 -15.09 -10.78
N THR A 18 -40.53 -14.05 -9.96
CA THR A 18 -40.11 -13.99 -8.56
C THR A 18 -40.94 -14.94 -7.70
N PHE A 19 -42.20 -15.18 -8.09
CA PHE A 19 -43.13 -16.00 -7.33
C PHE A 19 -43.58 -17.25 -8.10
N ASN A 20 -43.77 -18.31 -7.34
CA ASN A 20 -44.43 -19.55 -7.73
C ASN A 20 -45.79 -19.64 -7.04
N ILE A 21 -46.72 -20.39 -7.65
CA ILE A 21 -48.01 -20.70 -7.03
C ILE A 21 -48.34 -22.16 -7.23
N TYR A 22 -48.78 -22.82 -6.15
CA TYR A 22 -49.28 -24.18 -6.23
C TYR A 22 -50.72 -24.18 -6.76
N SER A 23 -50.91 -24.76 -7.95
CA SER A 23 -52.18 -24.67 -8.67
C SER A 23 -53.40 -25.25 -7.95
N GLY A 24 -53.21 -26.21 -7.03
CA GLY A 24 -54.31 -26.90 -6.35
C GLY A 24 -54.89 -26.18 -5.14
N ASN A 25 -54.10 -25.35 -4.45
CA ASN A 25 -54.51 -24.68 -3.21
C ASN A 25 -54.22 -23.16 -3.21
N GLY A 26 -53.45 -22.65 -4.17
CA GLY A 26 -53.12 -21.23 -4.29
C GLY A 26 -51.96 -20.77 -3.40
N SER A 27 -51.23 -21.67 -2.74
CA SER A 27 -50.05 -21.32 -1.94
C SER A 27 -48.98 -20.67 -2.81
N ILE A 28 -48.58 -19.45 -2.45
CA ILE A 28 -47.51 -18.72 -3.12
C ILE A 28 -46.20 -19.05 -2.42
N THR A 29 -45.17 -19.32 -3.21
CA THR A 29 -43.80 -19.52 -2.71
C THR A 29 -42.83 -18.63 -3.49
N LEU A 30 -41.69 -18.34 -2.88
CA LEU A 30 -40.61 -17.62 -3.54
C LEU A 30 -39.88 -18.53 -4.52
N ALA A 31 -39.62 -18.01 -5.71
CA ALA A 31 -38.78 -18.63 -6.73
C ALA A 31 -37.37 -18.02 -6.78
N LYS A 32 -37.25 -16.76 -6.34
CA LYS A 32 -36.02 -15.98 -6.27
C LYS A 32 -35.88 -15.33 -4.90
N THR A 33 -34.68 -14.86 -4.57
CA THR A 33 -34.45 -14.02 -3.40
C THR A 33 -35.15 -12.67 -3.56
N LEU A 34 -35.49 -12.07 -2.42
CA LEU A 34 -36.05 -10.72 -2.35
C LEU A 34 -35.00 -9.80 -1.76
N ASP A 35 -35.07 -8.54 -2.16
CA ASP A 35 -34.24 -7.44 -1.68
C ASP A 35 -35.18 -6.25 -1.49
N ARG A 36 -35.27 -5.76 -0.25
CA ARG A 36 -36.23 -4.71 0.11
C ARG A 36 -35.73 -3.37 -0.41
N GLU A 37 -34.44 -3.12 -0.35
CA GLU A 37 -33.74 -1.90 -0.76
C GLU A 37 -33.90 -1.67 -2.27
N MET A 38 -33.99 -2.75 -3.05
CA MET A 38 -34.33 -2.70 -4.47
C MET A 38 -35.83 -2.46 -4.73
N THR A 39 -36.71 -3.25 -4.11
CA THR A 39 -38.15 -3.19 -4.40
C THR A 39 -39.00 -3.53 -3.17
N PRO A 40 -39.37 -2.56 -2.32
CA PRO A 40 -40.01 -2.83 -1.03
C PRO A 40 -41.44 -3.37 -1.14
N TRP A 41 -42.08 -3.18 -2.30
CA TRP A 41 -43.45 -3.63 -2.57
C TRP A 41 -43.52 -4.30 -3.93
N GLN A 42 -44.12 -5.49 -3.98
CA GLN A 42 -44.42 -6.17 -5.23
C GLN A 42 -45.93 -6.36 -5.39
N ASN A 43 -46.43 -6.15 -6.60
CA ASN A 43 -47.83 -6.35 -6.93
C ASN A 43 -47.96 -7.43 -8.00
N ILE A 44 -48.56 -8.55 -7.62
CA ILE A 44 -48.81 -9.66 -8.52
C ILE A 44 -50.30 -9.87 -8.69
N THR A 45 -50.71 -10.27 -9.90
CA THR A 45 -52.09 -10.66 -10.18
C THR A 45 -52.20 -12.18 -10.26
N LEU A 46 -53.07 -12.74 -9.44
CA LEU A 46 -53.45 -14.15 -9.50
C LEU A 46 -54.64 -14.34 -10.43
N VAL A 47 -54.64 -15.45 -11.15
CA VAL A 47 -55.74 -15.92 -11.99
C VAL A 47 -56.30 -17.18 -11.36
N ALA A 48 -57.57 -17.15 -10.99
CA ALA A 48 -58.33 -18.30 -10.53
C ALA A 48 -59.24 -18.77 -11.66
N THR A 49 -59.04 -19.99 -12.16
CA THR A 49 -59.76 -20.55 -13.31
C THR A 49 -60.51 -21.81 -12.91
N GLU A 50 -61.77 -21.92 -13.30
CA GLU A 50 -62.56 -23.12 -13.06
C GLU A 50 -62.04 -24.30 -13.91
N THR A 51 -61.76 -25.45 -13.27
CA THR A 51 -61.15 -26.60 -13.94
C THR A 51 -62.04 -27.19 -15.04
N LYS A 52 -63.36 -27.15 -14.86
CA LYS A 52 -64.33 -27.71 -15.81
C LYS A 52 -64.75 -26.73 -16.89
N ASN A 53 -64.54 -25.43 -16.69
CA ASN A 53 -64.88 -24.39 -17.66
C ASN A 53 -63.79 -23.31 -17.69
N PRO A 54 -62.76 -23.46 -18.53
CA PRO A 54 -61.65 -22.51 -18.62
C PRO A 54 -62.05 -21.08 -19.00
N LYS A 55 -63.28 -20.86 -19.51
CA LYS A 55 -63.80 -19.51 -19.80
C LYS A 55 -64.22 -18.75 -18.55
N LEU A 56 -64.41 -19.43 -17.42
CA LEU A 56 -64.71 -18.84 -16.13
C LEU A 56 -63.42 -18.67 -15.34
N TYR A 57 -62.87 -17.45 -15.41
CA TYR A 57 -61.70 -17.03 -14.67
C TYR A 57 -61.92 -15.67 -14.00
N ARG A 58 -61.16 -15.39 -12.96
CA ARG A 58 -61.14 -14.08 -12.28
C ARG A 58 -59.71 -13.72 -11.89
N PHE A 59 -59.40 -12.43 -12.02
CA PHE A 59 -58.15 -11.82 -11.56
C PHE A 59 -58.28 -11.34 -10.12
N VAL A 60 -57.22 -11.51 -9.33
CA VAL A 60 -57.11 -11.03 -7.95
C VAL A 60 -55.75 -10.37 -7.78
N GLN A 61 -55.71 -9.11 -7.37
CA GLN A 61 -54.46 -8.41 -7.07
C GLN A 61 -53.97 -8.76 -5.66
N VAL A 62 -52.67 -9.01 -5.54
CA VAL A 62 -52.01 -9.33 -4.28
C VAL A 62 -50.83 -8.38 -4.12
N TYR A 63 -50.86 -7.63 -3.03
CA TYR A 63 -49.80 -6.71 -2.63
C TYR A 63 -48.90 -7.41 -1.61
N VAL A 64 -47.65 -7.64 -1.98
CA VAL A 64 -46.62 -8.25 -1.14
C VAL A 64 -45.74 -7.12 -0.60
N LYS A 65 -45.80 -6.90 0.71
CA LYS A 65 -44.85 -6.03 1.42
C LYS A 65 -43.62 -6.86 1.79
N ILE A 66 -42.44 -6.41 1.39
CA ILE A 66 -41.19 -7.01 1.82
C ILE A 66 -40.82 -6.40 3.18
N LEU A 67 -40.46 -7.25 4.13
CA LEU A 67 -40.00 -6.82 5.45
C LEU A 67 -38.49 -6.66 5.42
N ASP A 68 -38.03 -5.65 6.15
CA ASP A 68 -36.63 -5.33 6.29
C ASP A 68 -35.87 -6.36 7.15
N ILE A 69 -34.59 -6.52 6.84
CA ILE A 69 -33.61 -7.27 7.63
C ILE A 69 -32.33 -6.45 7.72
N ASN A 70 -31.55 -6.63 8.78
CA ASN A 70 -30.28 -5.92 8.94
C ASN A 70 -29.17 -6.54 8.07
N ASP A 71 -29.10 -6.16 6.80
CA ASP A 71 -28.14 -6.67 5.84
C ASP A 71 -27.22 -5.59 5.23
N HIS A 72 -27.36 -4.32 5.64
CA HIS A 72 -26.45 -3.25 5.25
C HIS A 72 -25.63 -2.74 6.44
N ALA A 73 -24.31 -2.66 6.25
CA ALA A 73 -23.45 -2.01 7.23
C ALA A 73 -23.59 -0.48 7.15
N PRO A 74 -23.48 0.23 8.29
CA PRO A 74 -23.48 1.69 8.29
C PRO A 74 -22.24 2.24 7.60
N GLU A 75 -22.38 3.30 6.81
CA GLU A 75 -21.33 3.99 6.05
C GLU A 75 -21.30 5.48 6.38
N PHE A 76 -20.23 6.19 6.00
CA PHE A 76 -20.22 7.65 6.14
C PHE A 76 -21.35 8.28 5.34
N SER A 77 -22.08 9.21 5.96
CA SER A 77 -23.20 9.93 5.34
C SER A 77 -22.81 10.72 4.10
N GLU A 78 -21.54 11.13 4.02
CA GLU A 78 -20.96 11.85 2.90
C GLU A 78 -19.45 11.62 2.84
N ARG A 79 -18.82 12.07 1.75
CA ARG A 79 -17.38 12.03 1.62
C ARG A 79 -16.75 13.17 2.41
N TYR A 80 -15.97 12.84 3.43
CA TYR A 80 -15.25 13.81 4.24
C TYR A 80 -13.85 14.09 3.67
N GLU A 81 -13.59 15.35 3.33
CA GLU A 81 -12.25 15.86 3.03
C GLU A 81 -11.92 16.93 4.08
N THR A 82 -10.87 16.70 4.88
CA THR A 82 -10.56 17.58 6.00
C THR A 82 -9.07 17.86 6.10
N PHE A 83 -8.73 18.85 6.92
CA PHE A 83 -7.36 19.26 7.15
C PHE A 83 -7.09 19.54 8.63
N VAL A 84 -5.82 19.41 9.01
CA VAL A 84 -5.30 19.80 10.31
C VAL A 84 -4.21 20.86 10.13
N CYS A 85 -4.28 21.90 10.94
CA CYS A 85 -3.25 22.93 10.95
C CYS A 85 -1.95 22.41 11.59
N GLU A 86 -0.79 22.77 11.05
CA GLU A 86 0.52 22.38 11.62
C GLU A 86 0.70 22.82 13.09
N ASN A 87 0.13 23.97 13.44
CA ASN A 87 0.12 24.55 14.77
C ASN A 87 -1.09 24.12 15.61
N ALA A 88 -1.85 23.10 15.18
CA ALA A 88 -2.96 22.56 15.95
C ALA A 88 -2.47 22.03 17.30
N LYS A 89 -3.23 22.33 18.34
CA LYS A 89 -2.97 21.85 19.71
C LYS A 89 -3.68 20.52 19.93
N PRO A 90 -3.29 19.71 20.92
CA PRO A 90 -4.04 18.50 21.26
C PRO A 90 -5.46 18.83 21.74
N GLY A 91 -6.41 17.94 21.48
CA GLY A 91 -7.82 18.07 21.81
C GLY A 91 -8.61 19.01 20.89
N GLN A 92 -8.00 19.47 19.80
CA GLN A 92 -8.67 20.36 18.84
C GLN A 92 -9.50 19.53 17.86
N LEU A 93 -10.74 19.96 17.62
CA LEU A 93 -11.65 19.31 16.68
C LEU A 93 -11.16 19.50 15.24
N VAL A 94 -10.99 18.38 14.52
CA VAL A 94 -10.62 18.33 13.11
C VAL A 94 -11.86 18.21 12.24
N GLN A 95 -12.70 17.21 12.52
CA GLN A 95 -13.90 16.91 11.75
C GLN A 95 -14.93 16.21 12.64
N THR A 96 -16.21 16.49 12.41
CA THR A 96 -17.31 15.63 12.89
C THR A 96 -17.78 14.79 11.70
N VAL A 97 -17.81 13.48 11.87
CA VAL A 97 -18.32 12.54 10.86
C VAL A 97 -19.65 11.97 11.34
N SER A 98 -20.57 11.71 10.43
CA SER A 98 -21.83 11.01 10.68
C SER A 98 -21.97 9.77 9.81
N ALA A 99 -22.75 8.80 10.27
CA ALA A 99 -23.01 7.55 9.57
C ALA A 99 -24.50 7.37 9.23
N VAL A 100 -24.76 6.58 8.18
CA VAL A 100 -26.08 6.18 7.69
C VAL A 100 -26.06 4.72 7.22
N ASP A 101 -27.18 4.04 7.29
CA ASP A 101 -27.44 2.74 6.66
C ASP A 101 -28.62 2.84 5.69
N LYS A 102 -28.86 1.76 4.94
CA LYS A 102 -29.97 1.69 3.96
C LYS A 102 -31.20 0.98 4.52
N ASP A 103 -31.05 0.34 5.69
CA ASP A 103 -32.05 -0.49 6.34
C ASP A 103 -33.18 0.38 6.94
N GLU A 104 -34.27 -0.27 7.37
CA GLU A 104 -35.44 0.39 7.95
C GLU A 104 -35.51 0.19 9.47
N PRO A 105 -35.77 1.25 10.26
CA PRO A 105 -36.10 2.62 9.85
C PRO A 105 -34.86 3.54 9.65
N PRO A 106 -34.84 4.41 8.62
CA PRO A 106 -33.67 5.27 8.30
C PRO A 106 -33.21 6.26 9.38
N ARG A 107 -33.94 6.39 10.49
CA ARG A 107 -33.62 7.29 11.62
C ARG A 107 -33.77 6.60 12.98
N GLY A 108 -33.87 5.28 13.02
CA GLY A 108 -33.99 4.52 14.27
C GLY A 108 -32.76 3.67 14.59
N HIS A 109 -31.85 3.48 13.64
CA HIS A 109 -30.60 2.78 13.89
C HIS A 109 -29.63 3.67 14.68
N THR A 110 -28.90 3.02 15.59
CA THR A 110 -27.85 3.64 16.39
C THR A 110 -26.51 3.05 15.98
N PHE A 111 -25.58 3.93 15.62
CA PHE A 111 -24.24 3.54 15.17
C PHE A 111 -23.20 3.92 16.19
N PHE A 112 -22.16 3.11 16.26
CA PHE A 112 -21.01 3.29 17.14
C PHE A 112 -19.74 3.40 16.31
N PHE A 113 -18.80 4.18 16.82
CA PHE A 113 -17.56 4.50 16.12
C PHE A 113 -16.35 4.08 16.95
N GLU A 114 -15.48 3.29 16.34
CA GLU A 114 -14.24 2.83 16.95
C GLU A 114 -13.05 3.03 16.00
N THR A 115 -11.84 3.11 16.56
CA THR A 115 -10.61 3.09 15.75
C THR A 115 -10.07 1.66 15.68
N VAL A 116 -9.40 1.32 14.58
CA VAL A 116 -8.75 0.02 14.47
C VAL A 116 -7.66 -0.14 15.57
N PRO A 117 -7.46 -1.34 16.13
CA PRO A 117 -6.59 -1.53 17.30
C PRO A 117 -5.13 -1.07 17.15
N GLU A 118 -4.60 -1.14 15.93
CA GLU A 118 -3.25 -0.72 15.59
C GLU A 118 -3.02 0.78 15.84
N PHE A 119 -4.08 1.58 15.81
CA PHE A 119 -4.03 3.04 16.00
C PHE A 119 -4.13 3.44 17.48
N TYR A 120 -4.27 2.50 18.43
CA TYR A 120 -4.21 2.81 19.86
C TYR A 120 -2.79 3.16 20.33
N ILE A 121 -1.76 2.69 19.63
CA ILE A 121 -0.36 2.91 19.98
C ILE A 121 0.12 4.23 19.36
N ASN A 122 0.39 5.22 20.21
CA ASN A 122 0.83 6.58 19.81
C ASN A 122 -0.04 7.25 18.72
N PRO A 123 -1.37 7.38 18.93
CA PRO A 123 -2.27 7.91 17.90
C PRO A 123 -1.93 9.36 17.53
N ASN A 124 -2.06 9.69 16.24
CA ASN A 124 -2.05 11.08 15.78
C ASN A 124 -3.37 11.80 16.10
N PHE A 125 -4.46 11.05 16.11
CA PHE A 125 -5.83 11.52 16.27
C PHE A 125 -6.58 10.61 17.24
N THR A 126 -7.67 11.10 17.81
CA THR A 126 -8.60 10.34 18.66
C THR A 126 -9.98 10.46 18.07
N VAL A 127 -10.66 9.34 17.90
CA VAL A 127 -12.08 9.32 17.53
C VAL A 127 -12.88 9.21 18.82
N VAL A 128 -13.85 10.10 18.97
CA VAL A 128 -14.76 10.11 20.11
C VAL A 128 -16.17 9.93 19.56
N ASP A 129 -16.80 8.82 19.90
CA ASP A 129 -18.22 8.61 19.62
C ASP A 129 -19.07 9.58 20.45
N ASN A 130 -19.88 10.38 19.77
CA ASN A 130 -20.77 11.36 20.40
C ASN A 130 -22.11 10.74 20.84
N LYS A 131 -22.38 9.47 20.47
CA LYS A 131 -23.60 8.71 20.79
C LYS A 131 -24.88 9.28 20.19
N ASP A 132 -24.74 9.98 19.06
CA ASP A 132 -25.81 10.60 18.29
C ASP A 132 -25.67 10.28 16.78
N ASN A 133 -25.12 9.11 16.46
CA ASN A 133 -24.70 8.69 15.11
C ASN A 133 -23.62 9.59 14.49
N THR A 134 -22.90 10.35 15.31
CA THR A 134 -21.74 11.12 14.90
C THR A 134 -20.52 10.80 15.76
N ALA A 135 -19.34 11.03 15.20
CA ALA A 135 -18.07 10.95 15.91
C ALA A 135 -17.21 12.19 15.67
N SER A 136 -16.56 12.65 16.73
CA SER A 136 -15.63 13.76 16.71
C SER A 136 -14.19 13.25 16.56
N VAL A 137 -13.49 13.72 15.53
CA VAL A 137 -12.07 13.44 15.33
C VAL A 137 -11.25 14.58 15.92
N LEU A 138 -10.45 14.27 16.95
CA LEU A 138 -9.65 15.22 17.70
C LEU A 138 -8.16 15.00 17.45
N THR A 139 -7.38 16.08 17.46
CA THR A 139 -5.91 15.99 17.44
C THR A 139 -5.37 15.43 18.75
N LYS A 140 -4.35 14.56 18.70
CA LYS A 140 -3.65 14.07 19.90
C LYS A 140 -2.23 14.62 20.04
N ARG A 141 -1.61 15.02 18.92
CA ARG A 141 -0.24 15.55 18.89
C ARG A 141 -0.20 17.05 19.16
N ASN A 142 0.93 17.51 19.72
CA ASN A 142 1.23 18.92 19.94
C ASN A 142 1.58 19.71 18.67
N ARG A 143 2.00 19.01 17.61
CA ARG A 143 2.40 19.64 16.35
C ARG A 143 2.34 18.65 15.20
N TYR A 144 1.97 19.15 14.04
CA TYR A 144 2.03 18.46 12.76
C TYR A 144 3.04 19.16 11.84
N ASN A 145 3.67 18.42 10.94
CA ASN A 145 4.67 18.97 10.03
C ASN A 145 4.42 18.42 8.63
N ARG A 146 3.93 19.28 7.74
CA ARG A 146 3.55 18.91 6.38
C ARG A 146 4.72 18.42 5.53
N TYR A 147 5.95 18.86 5.84
CA TYR A 147 7.17 18.42 5.16
C TYR A 147 7.63 17.02 5.57
N LYS A 148 7.17 16.51 6.73
CA LYS A 148 7.41 15.13 7.15
C LYS A 148 6.28 14.21 6.68
N ILE A 149 5.04 14.60 6.98
CA ILE A 149 3.84 13.88 6.62
C ILE A 149 2.79 14.93 6.24
N SER A 150 2.38 14.95 4.98
CA SER A 150 1.39 15.89 4.44
C SER A 150 -0.04 15.37 4.50
N THR A 151 -0.24 14.05 4.60
CA THR A 151 -1.56 13.43 4.64
C THR A 151 -1.57 12.29 5.64
N TYR A 152 -2.57 12.26 6.51
CA TYR A 152 -2.88 11.14 7.38
C TYR A 152 -4.14 10.42 6.92
N THR A 153 -4.13 9.10 7.04
CA THR A 153 -5.31 8.25 6.86
C THR A 153 -5.73 7.71 8.22
N LEU A 154 -7.01 7.83 8.54
CA LEU A 154 -7.59 7.35 9.79
C LEU A 154 -8.74 6.40 9.46
N PRO A 155 -8.54 5.07 9.55
CA PRO A 155 -9.63 4.11 9.42
C PRO A 155 -10.50 4.15 10.69
N ILE A 156 -11.80 4.34 10.48
CA ILE A 156 -12.83 4.41 11.50
C ILE A 156 -13.78 3.25 11.24
N ILE A 157 -13.90 2.35 12.22
CA ILE A 157 -14.87 1.27 12.20
C ILE A 157 -16.21 1.84 12.64
N ILE A 158 -17.24 1.58 11.85
CA ILE A 158 -18.63 1.96 12.16
C ILE A 158 -19.42 0.67 12.25
N PHE A 159 -20.17 0.49 13.33
CA PHE A 159 -21.02 -0.69 13.50
C PHE A 159 -22.38 -0.33 14.08
N ASP A 160 -23.39 -1.08 13.69
CA ASP A 160 -24.73 -0.99 14.26
C ASP A 160 -24.83 -1.79 15.57
N ASN A 161 -26.02 -1.84 16.15
CA ASN A 161 -26.32 -2.73 17.28
C ASN A 161 -27.55 -3.59 17.00
N ASP A 162 -27.80 -3.86 15.71
CA ASP A 162 -28.90 -4.69 15.23
C ASP A 162 -28.41 -6.13 15.00
N TYR A 163 -29.32 -7.06 14.67
CA TYR A 163 -28.96 -8.47 14.48
C TYR A 163 -29.27 -8.96 13.05
N PRO A 164 -28.29 -9.57 12.35
CA PRO A 164 -26.89 -9.71 12.74
C PRO A 164 -26.18 -8.35 12.78
N VAL A 165 -25.20 -8.17 13.67
CA VAL A 165 -24.44 -6.91 13.73
C VAL A 165 -23.67 -6.71 12.43
N GLN A 166 -23.84 -5.56 11.79
CA GLN A 166 -23.06 -5.19 10.61
C GLN A 166 -22.04 -4.11 10.96
N SER A 167 -20.89 -4.17 10.29
CA SER A 167 -19.81 -3.21 10.48
C SER A 167 -19.09 -2.90 9.17
N SER A 168 -18.70 -1.64 8.99
CA SER A 168 -17.86 -1.17 7.90
C SER A 168 -16.60 -0.50 8.46
N THR A 169 -15.58 -0.32 7.62
CA THR A 169 -14.39 0.47 7.97
C THR A 169 -14.19 1.56 6.94
N GLU A 170 -14.43 2.79 7.35
CA GLU A 170 -14.33 3.97 6.50
C GLU A 170 -13.06 4.75 6.79
N THR A 171 -12.38 5.21 5.74
CA THR A 171 -11.08 5.91 5.89
C THR A 171 -11.25 7.41 5.75
N LEU A 172 -10.99 8.15 6.84
CA LEU A 172 -10.92 9.60 6.81
C LEU A 172 -9.53 10.07 6.38
N THR A 173 -9.46 10.94 5.37
CA THR A 173 -8.22 11.56 4.91
C THR A 173 -8.06 12.96 5.50
N ILE A 174 -6.92 13.21 6.14
CA ILE A 174 -6.63 14.45 6.85
C ILE A 174 -5.35 15.06 6.27
N GLN A 175 -5.47 16.19 5.57
CA GLN A 175 -4.33 16.92 5.03
C GLN A 175 -3.70 17.85 6.07
N VAL A 176 -2.38 17.94 6.11
CA VAL A 176 -1.66 18.86 6.99
C VAL A 176 -1.40 20.18 6.28
N CYS A 177 -1.93 21.27 6.81
CA CYS A 177 -1.86 22.59 6.18
C CYS A 177 -1.22 23.65 7.09
N ALA A 178 -0.58 24.64 6.47
CA ALA A 178 -0.22 25.90 7.11
C ALA A 178 -1.48 26.73 7.32
N CYS A 179 -1.72 27.18 8.54
CA CYS A 179 -2.87 28.03 8.87
C CYS A 179 -2.44 29.39 9.43
N ASP A 180 -3.34 30.36 9.36
CA ASP A 180 -3.19 31.64 10.05
C ASP A 180 -3.53 31.53 11.55
N SER A 181 -3.41 32.63 12.30
CA SER A 181 -3.74 32.67 13.74
C SER A 181 -5.23 32.51 14.05
N LYS A 182 -6.10 32.61 13.03
CA LYS A 182 -7.55 32.41 13.12
C LYS A 182 -7.98 30.99 12.70
N GLY A 183 -7.04 30.15 12.25
CA GLY A 183 -7.30 28.78 11.80
C GLY A 183 -7.64 28.64 10.32
N ASN A 184 -7.53 29.71 9.52
CA ASN A 184 -7.79 29.63 8.09
C ASN A 184 -6.57 29.03 7.36
N VAL A 185 -6.83 28.14 6.41
CA VAL A 185 -5.81 27.51 5.57
C VAL A 185 -5.12 28.55 4.69
N LYS A 186 -3.79 28.56 4.70
CA LYS A 186 -2.96 29.32 3.77
C LYS A 186 -2.39 28.45 2.66
N SER A 187 -1.86 27.29 3.01
CA SER A 187 -1.28 26.35 2.04
C SER A 187 -1.23 24.94 2.60
N CYS A 188 -1.59 23.95 1.79
CA CYS A 188 -1.47 22.53 2.11
C CYS A 188 -0.36 21.83 1.30
N SER A 189 0.29 22.54 0.38
CA SER A 189 1.38 21.95 -0.40
C SER A 189 2.65 21.83 0.45
N ALA A 190 3.22 20.61 0.46
CA ALA A 190 4.54 20.34 1.01
C ALA A 190 5.66 20.75 0.05
N GLU A 191 5.31 21.04 -1.22
CA GLU A 191 6.20 21.65 -2.19
C GLU A 191 6.68 22.99 -1.60
N ALA A 192 7.91 22.97 -1.10
CA ALA A 192 8.66 24.19 -1.05
C ALA A 192 8.61 24.78 -2.46
N PHE A 193 8.38 26.09 -2.57
CA PHE A 193 9.09 26.84 -3.58
C PHE A 193 10.58 26.57 -3.30
N LEU A 194 11.09 25.45 -3.82
CA LEU A 194 12.48 25.29 -4.14
C LEU A 194 12.68 26.34 -5.22
N LEU A 195 12.94 27.58 -4.80
CA LEU A 195 13.91 28.37 -5.53
C LEU A 195 15.09 27.40 -5.68
N PRO A 196 15.41 26.94 -6.91
CA PRO A 196 16.44 25.95 -7.08
C PRO A 196 17.65 26.48 -6.33
N ALA A 197 18.19 25.67 -5.42
CA ALA A 197 19.51 25.92 -4.88
C ALA A 197 20.45 25.96 -6.11
N GLY A 198 20.73 27.17 -6.59
CA GLY A 198 21.25 27.36 -7.92
C GLY A 198 21.62 28.81 -8.13
N LEU A 199 22.56 29.29 -7.31
CA LEU A 199 23.17 30.61 -7.32
C LEU A 199 22.22 31.80 -7.04
N SER A 200 22.60 32.60 -6.05
CA SER A 200 22.09 33.97 -5.91
C SER A 200 22.16 34.67 -7.28
N THR A 201 21.15 35.47 -7.64
CA THR A 201 21.14 36.23 -8.90
C THR A 201 22.44 37.01 -9.11
N GLY A 202 23.09 37.45 -8.03
CA GLY A 202 24.41 38.07 -8.07
C GLY A 202 25.54 37.15 -8.54
N ALA A 203 25.49 35.86 -8.22
CA ALA A 203 26.46 34.88 -8.67
C ALA A 203 26.26 34.50 -10.16
N LEU A 204 25.02 34.48 -10.65
CA LEU A 204 24.75 34.32 -12.08
C LEU A 204 25.30 35.52 -12.89
N VAL A 205 25.12 36.74 -12.38
CA VAL A 205 25.70 37.95 -13.00
C VAL A 205 27.24 37.90 -12.97
N ALA A 206 27.84 37.44 -11.87
CA ALA A 206 29.29 37.30 -11.76
C ALA A 206 29.86 36.27 -12.76
N ILE A 207 29.23 35.12 -12.91
CA ILE A 207 29.64 34.11 -13.91
C ILE A 207 29.53 34.68 -15.32
N LEU A 208 28.45 35.39 -15.63
CA LEU A 208 28.23 35.96 -16.96
C LEU A 208 29.26 37.06 -17.28
N LEU A 209 29.62 37.89 -16.30
CA LEU A 209 30.72 38.86 -16.43
C LEU A 209 32.08 38.19 -16.63
N CYS A 210 32.38 37.12 -15.89
CA CYS A 210 33.61 36.35 -16.06
C CYS A 210 33.72 35.74 -17.47
N ILE A 211 32.62 35.20 -18.02
CA ILE A 211 32.59 34.66 -19.38
C ILE A 211 32.84 35.78 -20.41
N ILE A 212 32.20 36.95 -20.25
CA ILE A 212 32.43 38.09 -21.15
C ILE A 212 33.90 38.55 -21.10
N ILE A 213 34.48 38.67 -19.89
CA ILE A 213 35.89 39.05 -19.74
C ILE A 213 36.81 38.04 -20.43
N LEU A 214 36.57 36.74 -20.24
CA LEU A 214 37.35 35.69 -20.91
C LEU A 214 37.24 35.77 -22.44
N LEU A 215 36.03 36.00 -22.97
CA LEU A 215 35.84 36.18 -24.42
C LEU A 215 36.56 37.41 -24.94
N THR A 216 36.54 38.53 -24.22
CA THR A 216 37.30 39.73 -24.62
C THR A 216 38.81 39.49 -24.61
N LEU A 217 39.33 38.75 -23.62
CA LEU A 217 40.74 38.36 -23.56
C LEU A 217 41.13 37.43 -24.70
N VAL A 218 40.28 36.46 -25.05
CA VAL A 218 40.50 35.56 -26.18
C VAL A 218 40.50 36.33 -27.51
N VAL A 219 39.55 37.25 -27.70
CA VAL A 219 39.51 38.11 -28.90
C VAL A 219 40.76 39.00 -28.96
N LEU A 220 41.14 39.65 -27.86
CA LEU A 220 42.34 40.47 -27.78
C LEU A 220 43.60 39.64 -28.09
N PHE A 221 43.73 38.45 -27.49
CA PHE A 221 44.85 37.55 -27.74
C PHE A 221 44.88 37.07 -29.19
N SER A 222 43.72 36.76 -29.78
CA SER A 222 43.61 36.39 -31.19
C SER A 222 43.99 37.55 -32.12
N ALA A 223 43.63 38.79 -31.77
CA ALA A 223 44.01 39.99 -32.50
C ALA A 223 45.52 40.24 -32.39
N LEU A 224 46.10 40.17 -31.19
CA LEU A 224 47.54 40.27 -30.96
C LEU A 224 48.33 39.18 -31.70
N LYS A 225 47.83 37.94 -31.71
CA LYS A 225 48.41 36.83 -32.48
C LYS A 225 48.30 37.07 -33.98
N ARG A 226 47.21 37.70 -34.45
CA ARG A 226 47.02 38.10 -35.86
C ARG A 226 47.96 39.25 -36.26
N HIS A 227 48.28 40.16 -35.34
CA HIS A 227 49.30 41.20 -35.53
C HIS A 227 50.71 40.62 -35.58
N ARG A 228 51.02 39.61 -34.74
CA ARG A 228 52.32 38.90 -34.78
C ARG A 228 52.54 38.06 -36.05
N LYS A 229 51.48 37.69 -36.77
CA LYS A 229 51.56 36.93 -38.04
C LYS A 229 51.76 37.80 -39.29
N LYS A 230 51.99 39.11 -39.14
CA LYS A 230 52.22 40.04 -40.26
C LYS A 230 53.67 40.52 -40.38
N GLU A 231 54.64 39.62 -40.24
CA GLU A 231 56.02 39.85 -40.70
C GLU A 231 56.49 38.65 -41.53
N PRO A 232 57.09 38.85 -42.72
CA PRO A 232 57.37 37.77 -43.67
C PRO A 232 58.61 36.96 -43.30
N LEU A 233 58.56 35.69 -43.73
CA LEU A 233 59.51 34.60 -43.56
C LEU A 233 60.93 34.91 -44.10
N ILE A 234 61.95 34.60 -43.30
CA ILE A 234 63.28 34.20 -43.80
C ILE A 234 63.62 32.84 -43.16
N PHE A 235 63.75 31.85 -44.03
CA PHE A 235 64.25 30.51 -43.72
C PHE A 235 65.71 30.59 -43.25
N SER A 236 66.02 30.00 -42.10
CA SER A 236 67.35 29.45 -41.86
C SER A 236 67.21 27.97 -41.58
N LYS A 237 68.02 27.24 -42.35
CA LYS A 237 68.25 25.81 -42.38
C LYS A 237 68.84 25.35 -41.03
N ASP A 238 68.70 24.06 -40.76
CA ASP A 238 69.31 23.29 -39.67
C ASP A 238 68.48 23.19 -38.37
N ASP A 239 67.57 22.21 -38.35
CA ASP A 239 67.72 21.05 -37.46
C ASP A 239 66.63 20.01 -37.77
N VAL A 240 66.97 19.09 -38.66
CA VAL A 240 66.26 17.82 -38.86
C VAL A 240 66.99 16.79 -38.01
N ARG A 241 66.36 16.34 -36.92
CA ARG A 241 66.60 15.00 -36.39
C ARG A 241 65.28 14.29 -36.19
N ASP A 242 65.14 13.29 -37.06
CA ASP A 242 64.28 12.13 -37.05
C ASP A 242 63.77 11.69 -35.67
N ASN A 243 62.49 11.29 -35.66
CA ASN A 243 62.10 10.04 -35.04
C ASN A 243 61.06 9.38 -35.95
N VAL A 244 61.58 8.51 -36.81
CA VAL A 244 60.83 7.50 -37.55
C VAL A 244 60.25 6.50 -36.56
N VAL A 245 58.93 6.30 -36.61
CA VAL A 245 58.30 5.04 -36.18
C VAL A 245 57.43 4.55 -37.33
N THR A 246 57.82 3.39 -37.83
CA THR A 246 57.24 2.62 -38.92
C THR A 246 55.84 2.12 -38.59
N TYR A 247 54.90 2.41 -39.46
CA TYR A 247 53.67 1.63 -39.61
C TYR A 247 53.98 0.45 -40.54
N ASN A 248 53.78 -0.76 -40.03
CA ASN A 248 53.34 -1.96 -40.74
C ASN A 248 53.44 -3.13 -39.75
N ASP A 249 52.34 -3.45 -39.07
CA ASP A 249 51.87 -4.82 -39.18
C ASP A 249 50.35 -4.86 -39.10
N GLU A 250 49.83 -5.50 -40.12
CA GLU A 250 48.45 -5.69 -40.50
C GLU A 250 47.94 -6.91 -39.75
N GLY A 251 46.78 -6.82 -39.08
CA GLY A 251 46.22 -8.03 -38.49
C GLY A 251 45.03 -7.84 -37.58
N GLY A 252 43.83 -8.01 -38.15
CA GLY A 252 42.70 -8.61 -37.45
C GLY A 252 41.74 -7.63 -36.78
N GLY A 253 40.47 -7.74 -37.16
CA GLY A 253 39.39 -6.89 -36.68
C GLY A 253 39.16 -6.97 -35.17
N GLU A 254 38.82 -5.82 -34.60
CA GLU A 254 38.08 -5.71 -33.36
C GLU A 254 36.64 -6.15 -33.62
N GLU A 255 36.39 -7.45 -33.57
CA GLU A 255 35.11 -7.97 -33.11
C GLU A 255 35.39 -9.03 -32.04
N ASP A 256 34.86 -8.79 -30.84
CA ASP A 256 34.75 -9.70 -29.70
C ASP A 256 36.02 -10.09 -28.90
N THR A 257 36.49 -9.20 -28.00
CA THR A 257 37.07 -9.65 -26.69
C THR A 257 36.91 -8.64 -25.53
N GLN A 258 35.92 -7.73 -25.58
CA GLN A 258 35.54 -6.97 -24.38
C GLN A 258 34.68 -7.83 -23.45
N ALA A 259 35.29 -8.73 -22.69
CA ALA A 259 34.57 -9.48 -21.68
C ALA A 259 35.31 -9.77 -20.37
N PHE A 260 36.55 -9.29 -20.15
CA PHE A 260 37.18 -9.41 -18.83
C PHE A 260 38.11 -8.21 -18.53
N ASP A 261 37.64 -7.28 -17.69
CA ASP A 261 38.46 -6.22 -17.10
C ASP A 261 39.08 -6.74 -15.79
N ILE A 262 40.38 -7.04 -15.82
CA ILE A 262 41.14 -7.53 -14.65
C ILE A 262 41.66 -6.36 -13.78
N GLY A 263 41.21 -5.13 -14.03
CA GLY A 263 41.56 -3.94 -13.26
C GLY A 263 41.07 -3.94 -11.81
N ALA A 264 40.06 -4.76 -11.48
CA ALA A 264 39.47 -4.83 -10.14
C ALA A 264 40.36 -5.51 -9.08
N LEU A 265 41.51 -6.07 -9.44
CA LEU A 265 42.40 -6.79 -8.50
C LEU A 265 43.73 -6.08 -8.22
N ARG A 266 43.95 -4.86 -8.72
CA ARG A 266 45.26 -4.20 -8.58
C ARG A 266 45.27 -2.86 -7.85
N ASN A 267 44.12 -2.24 -7.56
CA ASN A 267 44.10 -0.99 -6.81
C ASN A 267 42.76 -0.75 -6.07
N PRO A 268 42.71 -0.80 -4.73
CA PRO A 268 41.44 -0.64 -3.98
C PRO A 268 40.91 0.80 -3.92
N GLU A 269 41.67 1.82 -4.33
CA GLU A 269 41.32 3.23 -4.08
C GLU A 269 40.79 4.01 -5.30
N ALA A 270 40.57 3.36 -6.45
CA ALA A 270 39.99 4.02 -7.63
C ALA A 270 38.50 3.71 -7.78
N ARG A 271 37.66 4.18 -6.84
CA ARG A 271 36.21 4.18 -7.00
C ARG A 271 35.77 5.52 -7.59
N GLU A 272 35.79 5.64 -8.91
CA GLU A 272 35.03 6.70 -9.59
C GLU A 272 33.55 6.29 -9.67
N GLU A 273 32.69 7.20 -9.19
CA GLU A 273 31.28 7.00 -8.84
C GLU A 273 30.28 6.87 -10.02
N ASN A 274 30.72 6.65 -11.26
CA ASN A 274 29.82 6.74 -12.42
C ASN A 274 29.77 5.51 -13.33
N LYS A 275 29.53 4.33 -12.75
CA LYS A 275 28.88 3.23 -13.46
C LYS A 275 27.81 2.60 -12.56
N LEU A 276 26.54 2.88 -12.87
CA LEU A 276 25.44 2.06 -12.37
C LEU A 276 25.69 0.60 -12.81
N ARG A 277 25.86 -0.29 -11.84
CA ARG A 277 25.74 -1.74 -12.01
C ARG A 277 24.36 -2.05 -12.62
N ARG A 278 24.32 -2.93 -13.62
CA ARG A 278 23.07 -3.36 -14.31
C ARG A 278 22.31 -4.45 -13.55
N ASP A 279 22.68 -4.67 -12.29
CA ASP A 279 22.20 -5.71 -11.39
C ASP A 279 21.34 -5.14 -10.25
N ILE A 280 20.92 -3.88 -10.36
CA ILE A 280 19.87 -3.29 -9.52
C ILE A 280 18.62 -3.15 -10.37
N ILE A 281 17.79 -4.20 -10.39
CA ILE A 281 16.37 -4.04 -10.69
C ILE A 281 15.74 -3.46 -9.41
N PRO A 282 15.03 -2.31 -9.48
CA PRO A 282 14.35 -1.76 -8.32
C PRO A 282 13.24 -2.72 -7.87
N ASP A 283 13.17 -2.94 -6.55
CA ASP A 283 12.07 -3.59 -5.85
C ASP A 283 10.72 -3.07 -6.36
N THR A 284 10.11 -3.77 -7.30
CA THR A 284 8.71 -3.60 -7.61
C THR A 284 8.10 -4.95 -7.97
N ILE A 285 7.07 -5.29 -7.20
CA ILE A 285 6.08 -6.35 -7.41
C ILE A 285 6.53 -7.76 -7.00
N PHE A 286 6.74 -7.95 -5.69
CA PHE A 286 6.10 -9.11 -5.06
C PHE A 286 4.63 -8.72 -4.81
N HIS A 287 3.71 -9.32 -5.56
CA HIS A 287 2.33 -9.42 -5.11
C HIS A 287 2.32 -10.33 -3.88
N ILE A 288 2.28 -9.73 -2.69
CA ILE A 288 1.83 -10.47 -1.50
C ILE A 288 0.33 -10.70 -1.71
N GLN A 289 0.00 -11.83 -2.32
CA GLN A 289 -1.36 -12.34 -2.28
C GLN A 289 -1.58 -12.90 -0.87
N LYS A 290 -1.89 -11.99 0.07
CA LYS A 290 -2.23 -12.34 1.44
C LYS A 290 -3.65 -12.90 1.44
N THR A 291 -3.79 -14.19 1.19
CA THR A 291 -5.01 -14.90 1.55
C THR A 291 -5.07 -14.98 3.07
N ILE A 292 -6.00 -14.22 3.65
CA ILE A 292 -6.37 -14.31 5.07
C ILE A 292 -6.90 -15.75 5.30
N PRO A 293 -6.38 -16.51 6.28
CA PRO A 293 -6.97 -17.80 6.57
C PRO A 293 -8.16 -17.58 7.52
N LEU A 294 -9.37 -17.85 7.01
CA LEU A 294 -10.52 -18.18 7.86
C LEU A 294 -10.16 -19.48 8.60
N TRP A 295 -9.86 -19.37 9.88
CA TRP A 295 -9.55 -20.52 10.74
C TRP A 295 -10.83 -21.17 11.21
N GLU A 296 -11.42 -22.02 10.37
CA GLU A 296 -12.27 -23.12 10.83
C GLU A 296 -11.98 -24.37 9.98
N ASN A 297 -11.27 -25.34 10.58
CA ASN A 297 -11.08 -26.73 10.13
C ASN A 297 -10.47 -26.95 8.73
N VAL A 298 -9.20 -26.58 8.53
CA VAL A 298 -8.43 -27.03 7.35
C VAL A 298 -7.38 -28.05 7.78
N ASP A 299 -7.37 -29.22 7.13
CA ASP A 299 -6.36 -30.25 7.29
C ASP A 299 -4.98 -29.71 6.88
N VAL A 300 -4.04 -29.69 7.81
CA VAL A 300 -2.68 -29.13 7.65
C VAL A 300 -1.95 -29.81 6.49
N GLN A 301 -2.23 -31.10 6.25
CA GLN A 301 -1.62 -31.86 5.17
C GLN A 301 -2.03 -31.30 3.79
N ASP A 302 -3.30 -30.95 3.63
CA ASP A 302 -3.86 -30.44 2.37
C ASP A 302 -3.40 -29.01 2.09
N PHE A 303 -3.24 -28.20 3.15
CA PHE A 303 -2.63 -26.87 3.06
C PHE A 303 -1.18 -26.92 2.56
N ILE A 304 -0.37 -27.81 3.13
CA ILE A 304 1.04 -27.97 2.73
C ILE A 304 1.12 -28.45 1.28
N GLN A 305 0.35 -29.48 0.92
CA GLN A 305 0.35 -30.05 -0.42
C GLN A 305 -0.06 -29.01 -1.48
N ARG A 306 -1.02 -28.16 -1.15
CA ARG A 306 -1.48 -27.07 -2.03
C ARG A 306 -0.39 -26.02 -2.24
N ARG A 307 0.30 -25.60 -1.19
CA ARG A 307 1.37 -24.58 -1.31
C ARG A 307 2.59 -25.08 -2.06
N ILE A 308 2.96 -26.35 -1.90
CA ILE A 308 4.03 -26.98 -2.68
C ILE A 308 3.67 -26.93 -4.17
N LYS A 309 2.44 -27.34 -4.53
CA LYS A 309 1.98 -27.36 -5.92
C LYS A 309 1.90 -25.96 -6.56
N GLU A 310 1.51 -24.94 -5.79
CA GLU A 310 1.47 -23.55 -6.26
C GLU A 310 2.88 -23.01 -6.54
N ASN A 311 3.87 -23.37 -5.71
CA ASN A 311 5.25 -22.92 -5.86
C ASN A 311 6.00 -23.67 -6.97
N ASP A 312 5.77 -24.99 -7.10
CA ASP A 312 6.34 -25.82 -8.19
C ASP A 312 5.83 -25.41 -9.58
N ALA A 313 4.67 -24.73 -9.64
CA ALA A 313 4.07 -24.25 -10.87
C ALA A 313 4.50 -22.82 -11.25
N ASP A 314 5.33 -22.15 -10.42
CA ASP A 314 5.77 -20.78 -10.68
C ASP A 314 6.84 -20.72 -11.78
N THR A 315 6.46 -20.22 -12.95
CA THR A 315 7.36 -20.05 -14.10
C THR A 315 8.33 -18.88 -13.96
N THR A 316 8.17 -18.05 -12.93
CA THR A 316 9.04 -16.90 -12.64
C THR A 316 10.12 -17.21 -11.62
N ALA A 317 10.09 -18.40 -11.00
CA ALA A 317 11.11 -18.85 -10.09
C ALA A 317 12.46 -19.03 -10.83
N PRO A 318 13.56 -18.45 -10.31
CA PRO A 318 14.87 -18.61 -10.94
C PRO A 318 15.31 -20.08 -10.91
N PRO A 319 15.96 -20.59 -11.98
CA PRO A 319 16.23 -22.02 -12.16
C PRO A 319 17.31 -22.59 -11.22
N TYR A 320 17.99 -21.75 -10.44
CA TYR A 320 19.02 -22.15 -9.49
C TYR A 320 18.89 -21.35 -8.21
N ASP A 321 19.05 -22.04 -7.08
CA ASP A 321 19.21 -21.42 -5.77
C ASP A 321 20.53 -20.62 -5.80
N SER A 322 20.43 -19.30 -5.98
CA SER A 322 21.60 -18.46 -6.17
C SER A 322 22.37 -18.37 -4.87
N LEU A 323 23.55 -18.99 -4.81
CA LEU A 323 24.50 -18.79 -3.72
C LEU A 323 24.77 -17.29 -3.58
N ALA A 324 24.32 -16.71 -2.48
CA ALA A 324 24.62 -15.34 -2.11
C ALA A 324 26.12 -15.26 -1.77
N THR A 325 26.93 -14.74 -2.68
CA THR A 325 28.34 -14.47 -2.40
C THR A 325 28.44 -13.15 -1.63
N TYR A 326 28.60 -13.24 -0.31
CA TYR A 326 28.87 -12.08 0.53
C TYR A 326 30.29 -11.57 0.26
N ALA A 327 30.43 -10.27 0.03
CA ALA A 327 31.74 -9.63 -0.06
C ALA A 327 32.30 -9.37 1.36
N TYR A 328 33.62 -9.54 1.52
CA TYR A 328 34.36 -9.27 2.75
C TYR A 328 34.15 -7.81 3.21
N GLU A 329 33.57 -7.61 4.41
CA GLU A 329 33.17 -6.28 4.93
C GLU A 329 34.33 -5.41 5.47
N GLY A 330 35.58 -5.84 5.31
CA GLY A 330 36.73 -5.06 5.79
C GLY A 330 36.94 -5.15 7.30
N ASN A 331 38.03 -4.51 7.76
CA ASN A 331 38.64 -4.75 9.08
C ASN A 331 38.04 -3.92 10.25
N ASP A 332 36.95 -3.19 10.04
CA ASP A 332 36.34 -2.29 11.04
C ASP A 332 34.97 -2.78 11.55
N SER A 333 34.74 -4.10 11.55
CA SER A 333 33.65 -4.68 12.32
C SER A 333 34.03 -4.71 13.80
N VAL A 334 33.15 -4.16 14.65
CA VAL A 334 33.30 -4.14 16.12
C VAL A 334 33.14 -5.56 16.73
N ALA A 335 32.79 -6.55 15.92
CA ALA A 335 32.70 -7.94 16.33
C ALA A 335 34.00 -8.68 15.96
N GLU A 336 34.73 -9.13 16.99
CA GLU A 336 35.93 -9.95 16.87
C GLU A 336 35.61 -11.28 16.14
N SER A 337 36.60 -11.77 15.39
CA SER A 337 36.48 -12.92 14.47
C SER A 337 35.96 -14.17 15.19
N LEU A 338 34.80 -14.70 14.77
CA LEU A 338 34.16 -15.92 15.33
C LEU A 338 34.89 -17.23 14.96
N SER A 339 36.20 -17.18 14.75
CA SER A 339 37.01 -18.32 14.31
C SER A 339 37.48 -19.23 15.45
N SER A 340 36.81 -19.21 16.60
CA SER A 340 37.09 -20.09 17.75
C SER A 340 35.85 -20.73 18.38
N LEU A 341 34.76 -20.88 17.62
CA LEU A 341 33.73 -21.87 17.96
C LEU A 341 34.12 -23.23 17.39
N GLU A 342 35.20 -23.78 17.93
CA GLU A 342 35.50 -25.19 17.83
C GLU A 342 34.52 -25.93 18.75
N SER A 343 33.72 -26.80 18.14
CA SER A 343 32.81 -27.72 18.81
C SER A 343 33.60 -28.65 19.74
N LEU A 344 33.48 -28.41 21.05
CA LEU A 344 33.89 -29.37 22.06
C LEU A 344 32.64 -29.94 22.73
N ASP A 345 32.25 -31.12 22.27
CA ASP A 345 31.50 -32.11 23.05
C ASP A 345 32.35 -32.50 24.27
N VAL A 346 32.19 -31.86 25.42
CA VAL A 346 32.42 -32.48 26.75
C VAL A 346 31.64 -31.69 27.82
N ASP A 347 30.53 -32.27 28.30
CA ASP A 347 30.09 -32.27 29.71
C ASP A 347 30.34 -30.99 30.55
N GLU A 348 29.71 -29.86 30.19
CA GLU A 348 29.60 -28.71 31.09
C GLU A 348 28.14 -28.52 31.51
N ASN A 349 27.89 -28.55 32.83
CA ASN A 349 26.62 -28.21 33.46
C ASN A 349 26.16 -26.83 32.99
N HIS A 350 25.22 -26.79 32.06
CA HIS A 350 24.59 -25.55 31.63
C HIS A 350 23.62 -25.11 32.73
N ASP A 351 23.90 -23.97 33.36
CA ASP A 351 23.04 -23.41 34.41
C ASP A 351 21.87 -22.65 33.78
N TYR A 352 20.66 -23.22 33.90
CA TYR A 352 19.42 -22.68 33.33
C TYR A 352 18.58 -21.90 34.35
N HIS A 353 19.17 -21.50 35.50
CA HIS A 353 18.43 -20.78 36.55
C HIS A 353 17.79 -19.47 36.09
N TYR A 354 18.33 -18.80 35.07
CA TYR A 354 17.80 -17.55 34.52
C TYR A 354 16.39 -17.69 33.91
N LEU A 355 15.96 -18.90 33.54
CA LEU A 355 14.62 -19.15 32.99
C LEU A 355 13.49 -18.87 34.01
N ASN A 356 13.81 -18.88 35.30
CA ASN A 356 12.86 -18.53 36.36
C ASN A 356 12.52 -17.03 36.40
N GLU A 357 13.36 -16.17 35.83
CA GLU A 357 13.16 -14.72 35.85
C GLU A 357 12.25 -14.22 34.72
N TRP A 358 11.99 -15.06 33.71
CA TRP A 358 11.29 -14.64 32.48
C TRP A 358 9.75 -14.66 32.60
N GLY A 359 9.24 -15.03 33.78
CA GLY A 359 7.82 -14.99 34.11
C GLY A 359 7.09 -16.33 33.93
N PRO A 360 5.81 -16.38 34.32
CA PRO A 360 5.09 -17.64 34.58
C PRO A 360 4.91 -18.54 33.35
N GLN A 361 4.96 -17.97 32.15
CA GLN A 361 4.86 -18.71 30.89
C GLN A 361 6.09 -19.57 30.57
N PHE A 362 7.24 -19.27 31.18
CA PHE A 362 8.49 -20.03 31.00
C PHE A 362 8.78 -21.00 32.15
N LYS A 363 7.90 -21.06 33.15
CA LYS A 363 8.05 -21.91 34.33
C LYS A 363 8.24 -23.39 33.98
N LYS A 364 7.52 -23.87 32.97
CA LYS A 364 7.61 -25.28 32.53
C LYS A 364 8.96 -25.62 31.87
N LEU A 365 9.64 -24.63 31.29
CA LEU A 365 10.99 -24.80 30.74
C LEU A 365 12.03 -24.72 31.86
N ALA A 366 11.86 -23.79 32.81
CA ALA A 366 12.70 -23.71 33.99
C ALA A 366 12.66 -25.01 34.82
N ASP A 367 11.47 -25.60 35.02
CA ASP A 367 11.30 -26.88 35.73
C ASP A 367 11.94 -28.07 34.99
N MET A 368 12.09 -27.99 33.66
CA MET A 368 12.59 -29.10 32.83
C MET A 368 14.12 -29.10 32.71
N TYR A 369 14.74 -27.93 32.80
CA TYR A 369 16.18 -27.74 32.59
C TYR A 369 16.94 -27.24 33.83
N GLY A 370 16.27 -26.65 34.82
CA GLY A 370 16.87 -26.15 36.06
C GLY A 370 16.94 -27.20 37.17
N GLY A 371 17.27 -28.45 36.83
CA GLY A 371 17.24 -29.58 37.76
C GLY A 371 18.04 -29.34 39.03
N ASP A 372 17.39 -29.50 40.18
CA ASP A 372 18.04 -29.62 41.48
C ASP A 372 18.99 -30.85 41.46
N GLU A 373 20.29 -30.63 41.61
CA GLU A 373 21.21 -31.66 42.07
C GLU A 373 20.85 -32.01 43.52
N SER A 374 20.03 -33.04 43.70
CA SER A 374 19.95 -33.78 44.96
C SER A 374 19.89 -35.28 44.67
N ASP A 375 21.06 -35.87 44.41
CA ASP A 375 21.67 -36.92 45.24
C ASP A 375 23.05 -37.34 44.71
#